data_AF-C5E1V5-F1
#
_entry.id   AF-C5E1V5-F1
#
_cell.length_a   1.000
_cell.length_b   1.000
_cell.length_c   1.000
_cell.angle_alpha   90.00
_cell.angle_beta   90.00
_cell.angle_gamma   90.00
#
_symmetry.space_group_name_H-M   'P 1'
#
loop_
_entity.id
_entity.type
_entity.pdbx_description
1 polymer ?
#
loop_
_entity_poly.entity_id
_entity_poly.type
_entity_poly.pdbx_seq_one_letter_code
_entity_poly.pdbx_strand_id
1 'polypeptide(L)'
;MNPIARRSLSTLIPPKVVSSQNIGSAPNAKRIGNVVQFYKSLPQGPAPAIKPTGLISKYKAKYFDGDNASGKPLWHLAVSILVMGYSLEYYFHLRHSKNGEHH
;
A
#
# COMPACT_ATOMS: atom_id res chain seq x y z
N MET A 1 16.33 34.70 -30.32
CA MET A 1 16.12 33.77 -29.18
C MET A 1 14.68 33.93 -28.69
N ASN A 2 13.87 32.87 -28.67
CA ASN A 2 12.44 32.94 -28.36
C ASN A 2 12.17 33.13 -26.84
N PRO A 3 11.51 34.21 -26.38
CA PRO A 3 11.25 34.46 -24.96
C PRO A 3 10.31 33.42 -24.32
N ILE A 4 9.45 32.77 -25.11
CA ILE A 4 8.52 31.74 -24.65
C ILE A 4 9.28 30.48 -24.19
N ALA A 5 10.33 30.09 -24.91
CA ALA A 5 11.20 28.97 -24.53
C ALA A 5 12.05 29.28 -23.28
N ARG A 6 12.36 30.55 -23.01
CA ARG A 6 13.11 30.96 -21.81
C ARG A 6 12.23 30.89 -20.54
N ARG A 7 10.91 31.08 -20.69
CA ARG A 7 9.94 31.06 -19.58
C ARG A 7 9.59 29.63 -19.15
N SER A 8 9.53 28.67 -20.07
CA SER A 8 9.37 27.24 -19.71
C SER A 8 10.57 26.71 -18.90
N LEU A 9 11.79 27.15 -19.25
CA LEU A 9 13.02 26.83 -18.51
C LEU A 9 13.14 27.58 -17.16
N SER A 10 12.34 28.63 -16.90
CA SER A 10 12.37 29.33 -15.61
C SER A 10 11.62 28.58 -14.49
N THR A 11 10.86 27.53 -14.82
CA THR A 11 10.31 26.57 -13.85
C THR A 11 11.24 25.39 -13.60
N LEU A 12 12.34 25.30 -14.35
CA LEU A 12 13.46 24.38 -14.12
C LEU A 12 14.38 24.89 -13.00
N ILE A 13 13.83 25.58 -12.00
CA ILE A 13 14.54 25.87 -10.75
C ILE A 13 14.80 24.50 -10.12
N PRO A 14 16.06 24.12 -9.90
CA PRO A 14 16.40 22.77 -9.50
C PRO A 14 15.75 22.46 -8.14
N PRO A 15 14.85 21.46 -8.07
CA PRO A 15 14.15 21.10 -6.82
C PRO A 15 15.11 20.64 -5.70
N LYS A 16 16.38 20.34 -6.05
CA LYS A 16 17.44 20.04 -5.09
C LYS A 16 17.98 21.26 -4.35
N VAL A 17 18.01 22.46 -4.94
CA VAL A 17 18.47 23.68 -4.25
C VAL A 17 17.43 24.16 -3.25
N VAL A 18 16.14 23.94 -3.55
CA VAL A 18 14.98 24.37 -2.75
C VAL A 18 14.37 23.19 -1.97
N SER A 19 15.11 22.10 -1.78
CA SER A 19 14.65 21.00 -0.92
C SER A 19 14.37 21.54 0.49
N SER A 20 13.36 20.98 1.19
CA SER A 20 13.03 21.34 2.58
C SER A 20 14.27 21.31 3.51
N GLN A 21 15.23 20.47 3.18
CA GLN A 21 16.54 20.38 3.82
C GLN A 21 17.37 21.67 3.74
N ASN A 22 17.31 22.39 2.62
CA ASN A 22 18.07 23.63 2.40
C ASN A 22 17.33 24.87 2.91
N ILE A 23 16.00 24.91 2.83
CA ILE A 23 15.18 26.02 3.37
C ILE A 23 15.28 26.07 4.91
N GLY A 24 15.37 24.91 5.57
CA GLY A 24 15.50 24.79 7.02
C GLY A 24 16.95 24.75 7.54
N SER A 25 17.96 25.02 6.71
CA SER A 25 19.38 24.84 7.07
C SER A 25 19.90 25.88 8.07
N ALA A 26 19.28 27.07 8.12
CA ALA A 26 19.60 28.10 9.11
C ALA A 26 19.25 27.62 10.54
N PRO A 27 20.12 27.82 11.54
CA PRO A 27 19.88 27.37 12.92
C PRO A 27 18.55 27.86 13.52
N ASN A 28 18.12 29.08 13.16
CA ASN A 28 16.85 29.65 13.58
C ASN A 28 15.65 28.94 12.95
N ALA A 29 15.74 28.52 11.68
CA ALA A 29 14.69 27.76 11.01
C ALA A 29 14.53 26.36 11.62
N LYS A 30 15.64 25.69 12.00
CA LYS A 30 15.60 24.43 12.76
C LYS A 30 14.93 24.61 14.12
N ARG A 31 15.23 25.70 14.84
CA ARG A 31 14.61 25.98 16.15
C ARG A 31 13.09 26.14 16.03
N ILE A 32 12.62 26.90 15.03
CA ILE A 32 11.18 27.05 14.78
C ILE A 32 10.54 25.72 14.37
N GLY A 33 11.19 24.93 13.51
CA GLY A 33 10.73 23.58 13.13
C GLY A 33 10.59 22.64 14.33
N ASN A 34 11.55 22.64 15.25
CA ASN A 34 11.52 21.82 16.46
C ASN A 34 10.40 22.22 17.42
N VAL A 35 10.12 23.52 17.58
CA VAL A 35 9.00 24.01 18.41
C VAL A 35 7.66 23.61 17.81
N VAL A 36 7.48 23.77 16.49
CA VAL A 36 6.26 23.32 15.80
C VAL A 36 6.10 21.81 15.90
N GLN A 37 7.19 21.05 15.74
CA GLN A 37 7.17 19.60 15.87
C GLN A 37 6.84 19.17 17.29
N PHE A 38 7.37 19.86 18.32
CA PHE A 38 7.06 19.60 19.72
C PHE A 38 5.56 19.71 19.99
N TYR A 39 4.91 20.79 19.55
CA TYR A 39 3.46 20.96 19.71
C TYR A 39 2.64 19.97 18.88
N LYS A 40 3.13 19.56 17.71
CA LYS A 40 2.50 18.48 16.92
C LYS A 40 2.64 17.10 17.58
N SER A 41 3.77 16.86 18.25
CA SER A 41 4.07 15.59 18.92
C SER A 41 3.50 15.48 20.33
N LEU A 42 2.90 16.55 20.86
CA LEU A 42 2.15 16.45 22.11
C LEU A 42 1.15 15.29 21.97
N PRO A 43 1.01 14.42 22.98
CA PRO A 43 0.10 13.29 22.90
C PRO A 43 -1.32 13.79 22.70
N GLN A 44 -1.73 13.85 21.44
CA GLN A 44 -3.13 13.86 21.08
C GLN A 44 -3.62 12.46 21.47
N GLY A 45 -4.76 12.38 22.15
CA GLY A 45 -5.31 11.10 22.61
C GLY A 45 -5.28 10.03 21.52
N PRO A 46 -5.38 8.73 21.88
CA PRO A 46 -5.19 7.64 20.94
C PRO A 46 -5.98 7.87 19.66
N ALA A 47 -5.28 7.89 18.52
CA ALA A 47 -5.91 8.10 17.23
C ALA A 47 -7.05 7.07 17.06
N PRO A 48 -8.24 7.49 16.59
CA PRO A 48 -9.37 6.57 16.49
C PRO A 48 -8.99 5.37 15.64
N ALA A 49 -9.17 4.17 16.19
CA ALA A 49 -8.88 2.94 15.49
C ALA A 49 -9.65 2.94 14.17
N ILE A 50 -8.92 2.81 13.05
CA ILE A 50 -9.49 2.82 11.72
C ILE A 50 -10.36 1.57 11.58
N LYS A 51 -11.68 1.75 11.76
CA LYS A 51 -12.63 0.65 11.60
C LYS A 51 -12.72 0.30 10.11
N PRO A 52 -12.39 -0.93 9.70
CA PRO A 52 -12.47 -1.31 8.29
C PRO A 52 -13.93 -1.36 7.84
N THR A 53 -14.28 -0.52 6.87
CA THR A 53 -15.66 -0.40 6.35
C THR A 53 -15.94 -1.29 5.13
N GLY A 54 -14.93 -1.89 4.51
CA GLY A 54 -15.04 -2.73 3.31
C GLY A 54 -14.70 -4.20 3.55
N LEU A 55 -15.14 -5.11 2.67
CA LEU A 55 -14.87 -6.55 2.80
C LEU A 55 -13.37 -6.86 2.77
N ILE A 56 -12.65 -6.25 1.83
CA ILE A 56 -11.19 -6.40 1.70
C ILE A 56 -10.49 -5.79 2.92
N SER A 57 -10.92 -4.63 3.39
CA SER A 57 -10.30 -4.00 4.56
C SER A 57 -10.58 -4.76 5.86
N LYS A 58 -11.73 -5.42 5.98
CA LYS A 58 -12.03 -6.34 7.09
C LYS A 58 -11.15 -7.58 7.05
N TYR A 59 -10.94 -8.16 5.88
CA TYR A 59 -10.04 -9.30 5.72
C TYR A 59 -8.58 -8.90 6.03
N LYS A 60 -8.13 -7.75 5.53
CA LYS A 60 -6.81 -7.18 5.83
C LYS A 60 -6.63 -6.97 7.34
N ALA A 61 -7.57 -6.30 8.00
CA ALA A 61 -7.50 -6.04 9.43
C ALA A 61 -7.48 -7.34 10.27
N LYS A 62 -8.10 -8.42 9.77
CA LYS A 62 -8.17 -9.70 10.48
C LYS A 62 -6.90 -10.55 10.35
N TYR A 63 -6.14 -10.43 9.26
CA TYR A 63 -5.04 -11.36 8.97
C TYR A 63 -3.69 -10.71 8.67
N PHE A 64 -3.65 -9.41 8.39
CA PHE A 64 -2.44 -8.69 7.97
C PHE A 64 -2.02 -7.57 8.93
N ASP A 65 -2.94 -7.00 9.72
CA ASP A 65 -2.65 -5.86 10.59
C ASP A 65 -2.47 -6.26 12.07
N GLY A 66 -1.53 -5.61 12.75
CA GLY A 66 -1.32 -5.69 14.21
C GLY A 66 -1.00 -7.09 14.72
N ASP A 67 -1.47 -7.40 15.93
CA ASP A 67 -1.24 -8.68 16.63
C ASP A 67 -1.83 -9.90 15.92
N ASN A 68 -2.72 -9.68 14.94
CA ASN A 68 -3.32 -10.75 14.14
C ASN A 68 -2.55 -11.03 12.85
N ALA A 69 -1.43 -10.35 12.60
CA ALA A 69 -0.56 -10.60 11.46
C ALA A 69 -0.07 -12.06 11.51
N SER A 70 -0.56 -12.88 10.59
CA SER A 70 -0.35 -14.33 10.61
C SER A 70 -0.17 -14.86 9.19
N GLY A 71 0.46 -16.03 9.04
CA GLY A 71 0.63 -16.71 7.75
C GLY A 71 -0.65 -17.31 7.16
N LYS A 72 -1.79 -17.19 7.84
CA LYS A 72 -3.11 -17.70 7.40
C LYS A 72 -3.51 -17.30 5.98
N PRO A 73 -3.25 -16.07 5.48
CA PRO A 73 -3.53 -15.71 4.10
C PRO A 73 -2.80 -16.57 3.06
N LEU A 74 -1.58 -17.03 3.36
CA LEU A 74 -0.85 -17.93 2.47
C LEU A 74 -1.55 -19.29 2.40
N TRP A 75 -2.05 -19.78 3.53
CA TRP A 75 -2.85 -21.00 3.56
C TRP A 75 -4.18 -20.84 2.79
N HIS A 76 -4.89 -19.73 2.98
CA HIS A 76 -6.10 -19.44 2.22
C HIS A 76 -5.84 -19.41 0.70
N LEU A 77 -4.70 -18.83 0.29
CA LEU A 77 -4.29 -18.82 -1.11
C LEU A 77 -3.99 -20.24 -1.64
N ALA A 78 -3.24 -21.05 -0.89
CA ALA A 78 -2.93 -22.43 -1.27
C ALA A 78 -4.21 -23.27 -1.44
N VAL A 79 -5.14 -23.19 -0.48
CA VAL A 79 -6.45 -23.87 -0.56
C VAL A 79 -7.26 -23.37 -1.75
N SER A 80 -7.28 -22.06 -2.00
CA SER A 80 -7.97 -21.48 -3.15
C SER A 80 -7.43 -22.04 -4.47
N ILE A 81 -6.11 -22.17 -4.60
CA ILE A 81 -5.48 -22.73 -5.80
C ILE A 81 -5.83 -24.21 -5.96
N LEU A 82 -5.77 -25.00 -4.89
CA LEU A 82 -6.10 -26.43 -4.94
C LEU A 82 -7.56 -26.67 -5.36
N VAL A 83 -8.50 -25.96 -4.75
CA VAL A 83 -9.93 -26.08 -5.09
C VAL A 83 -10.19 -25.65 -6.53
N MET A 84 -9.62 -24.52 -6.94
CA MET A 84 -9.75 -24.03 -8.31
C MET A 84 -9.13 -25.01 -9.30
N GLY A 85 -7.91 -25.49 -9.06
CA GLY A 85 -7.23 -26.46 -9.90
C GLY A 85 -8.01 -27.76 -10.06
N TYR A 86 -8.52 -28.33 -8.96
CA TYR A 86 -9.37 -29.52 -9.01
C TYR A 86 -10.67 -29.28 -9.77
N SER A 87 -11.31 -28.12 -9.58
CA SER A 87 -12.54 -27.80 -10.31
C SER A 87 -12.32 -27.69 -11.82
N LEU A 88 -11.17 -27.14 -12.24
CA LEU A 88 -10.78 -27.05 -13.64
C LEU A 88 -10.47 -28.43 -14.20
N GLU A 89 -9.67 -29.23 -13.50
CA GLU A 89 -9.35 -30.61 -13.89
C GLU A 89 -10.61 -31.47 -14.01
N TYR A 90 -11.57 -31.29 -13.10
CA TYR A 90 -12.85 -31.96 -13.18
C TYR A 90 -13.66 -31.53 -14.40
N TYR A 91 -13.72 -30.23 -14.66
CA TYR A 91 -14.49 -29.68 -15.78
C TYR A 91 -13.92 -30.09 -17.15
N PHE A 92 -12.60 -30.04 -17.32
CA PHE A 92 -11.95 -30.31 -18.59
C PHE A 92 -11.70 -31.81 -18.82
N HIS A 93 -11.14 -32.52 -17.84
CA HIS A 93 -10.72 -33.91 -18.01
C HIS A 93 -11.75 -34.89 -17.43
N LEU A 94 -11.99 -34.87 -16.11
CA LEU A 94 -12.71 -35.97 -15.43
C LEU A 94 -14.20 -36.07 -15.81
N ARG A 95 -14.85 -34.96 -16.15
CA ARG A 95 -16.27 -34.95 -16.55
C ARG A 95 -16.52 -35.66 -17.89
N HIS A 96 -15.55 -35.67 -18.80
CA HIS A 96 -15.68 -36.30 -20.12
C HIS A 96 -15.18 -37.75 -20.12
N SER A 97 -14.34 -38.13 -19.15
CA SER A 97 -13.79 -39.49 -19.00
C SER A 97 -14.84 -40.56 -18.68
N LYS A 98 -16.07 -40.20 -18.28
CA LYS A 98 -17.14 -41.15 -17.96
C LYS A 98 -17.96 -41.62 -19.17
N ASN A 99 -17.82 -40.94 -20.32
CA ASN A 99 -18.54 -41.30 -21.56
C ASN A 99 -17.73 -42.22 -22.49
N GLY A 100 -16.47 -42.52 -22.15
CA GLY A 100 -15.65 -43.53 -22.81
C GLY A 100 -15.55 -44.77 -21.94
N GLU A 101 -16.42 -45.74 -22.23
CA GLU A 101 -16.35 -47.16 -21.89
C GLU A 101 -15.42 -47.58 -20.72
N HIS A 102 -16.03 -47.89 -19.58
CA HIS A 102 -15.50 -48.89 -18.65
C HIS A 102 -16.04 -50.26 -19.07
N HIS A 103 -15.23 -51.02 -19.81
CA HIS A 103 -15.31 -52.48 -19.91
C HIS A 103 -14.17 -53.09 -19.09
#